data_AF-A0A917BCV1-F1
#
_entry.id   AF-A0A917BCV1-F1
#
_cell.length_a   1.000
_cell.length_b   1.000
_cell.length_c   1.000
_cell.angle_alpha   90.00
_cell.angle_beta   90.00
_cell.angle_gamma   90.00
#
_symmetry.space_group_name_H-M   'P 1'
#
loop_
_entity.id
_entity.type
_entity.pdbx_description
1 polymer ?
#
loop_
_entity_poly.entity_id
_entity_poly.type
_entity_poly.pdbx_seq_one_letter_code
_entity_poly.pdbx_strand_id
1 'polypeptide(L)' 'MQLTLEVNGMSCGHCEKSVKDALNTLEGVHGVNVDLTSGKVDVTFDEAYVTKSMMKEAIEAQGYEPVG' A
#
# COMPACT_ATOMS: atom_id res chain seq x y z
N MET A 1 2.93 6.69 -12.21
CA MET A 1 3.73 7.27 -11.11
C MET A 1 4.05 6.22 -10.06
N GLN A 2 5.04 6.47 -9.20
CA GLN A 2 5.46 5.55 -8.15
C GLN A 2 5.52 6.27 -6.81
N LEU A 3 4.98 5.66 -5.76
CA LEU A 3 5.01 6.14 -4.39
C LEU A 3 5.44 5.00 -3.47
N THR A 4 6.40 5.29 -2.59
CA THR A 4 6.80 4.38 -1.53
C THR A 4 6.14 4.84 -0.22
N LEU A 5 5.44 3.92 0.44
CA LEU A 5 4.82 4.10 1.75
C LEU A 5 5.54 3.19 2.75
N GLU A 6 5.79 3.65 3.97
CA GLU A 6 6.26 2.78 5.05
C GLU A 6 5.04 2.29 5.82
N VAL A 7 4.93 0.99 6.11
CA VAL A 7 3.79 0.45 6.85
C VAL A 7 4.30 -0.31 8.05
N ASN A 8 3.99 0.22 9.24
CA ASN A 8 4.36 -0.43 10.49
C ASN A 8 3.36 -1.53 10.84
N GLY A 9 3.87 -2.63 11.43
CA GLY A 9 3.04 -3.74 11.90
C GLY A 9 2.86 -4.89 10.90
N MET A 10 3.45 -4.82 9.71
CA MET A 10 3.52 -5.97 8.79
C MET A 10 4.56 -7.00 9.26
N SER A 11 4.18 -7.86 10.20
CA SER A 11 5.09 -8.88 10.77
C SER A 11 4.97 -10.26 10.12
N CYS A 12 4.08 -10.45 9.14
CA CYS A 12 3.81 -11.75 8.54
C CYS A 12 3.44 -11.61 7.05
N GLY A 13 3.74 -12.63 6.24
CA GLY A 13 3.38 -12.67 4.81
C GLY A 13 1.88 -12.56 4.53
N HIS A 14 1.03 -12.88 5.50
CA HIS A 14 -0.41 -12.61 5.41
C HIS A 14 -0.73 -11.11 5.44
N CYS A 15 0.00 -10.33 6.24
CA CYS A 15 -0.17 -8.88 6.35
C CYS A 15 0.21 -8.18 5.04
N GLU A 16 1.32 -8.61 4.42
CA GLU A 16 1.72 -8.16 3.09
C GLU A 16 0.57 -8.35 2.09
N LYS A 17 0.00 -9.56 2.06
CA LYS A 17 -1.00 -9.89 1.07
C LYS A 17 -2.26 -9.05 1.24
N SER A 18 -2.73 -8.84 2.48
CA SER A 18 -3.88 -7.97 2.76
C SER A 18 -3.65 -6.54 2.27
N VAL A 19 -2.49 -5.94 2.57
CA VAL A 19 -2.14 -4.58 2.12
C VAL A 19 -2.05 -4.52 0.60
N LYS A 20 -1.40 -5.51 -0.01
CA LYS A 20 -1.26 -5.60 -1.46
C LYS A 20 -2.61 -5.72 -2.16
N ASP A 21 -3.50 -6.58 -1.67
CA ASP A 21 -4.84 -6.75 -2.23
C ASP A 21 -5.63 -5.44 -2.11
N ALA A 22 -5.66 -4.83 -0.92
CA ALA A 22 -6.37 -3.57 -0.69
C ALA A 22 -5.92 -2.46 -1.65
N LEU A 23 -4.62 -2.30 -1.85
CA LEU A 23 -4.10 -1.32 -2.81
C LEU A 23 -4.40 -1.70 -4.27
N ASN A 24 -4.36 -2.98 -4.64
CA ASN A 24 -4.72 -3.40 -6.00
C ASN A 24 -6.21 -3.24 -6.31
N THR A 25 -7.09 -3.14 -5.31
CA THR A 25 -8.52 -2.86 -5.55
C THR A 25 -8.79 -1.41 -5.92
N LEU A 26 -7.84 -0.49 -5.71
CA LEU A 26 -7.98 0.91 -6.07
C LEU A 26 -7.84 1.09 -7.58
N GLU A 27 -8.81 1.79 -8.18
CA GLU A 27 -8.76 2.12 -9.60
C GLU A 27 -7.56 3.02 -9.91
N GLY A 28 -6.78 2.67 -10.93
CA GLY A 28 -5.54 3.37 -11.28
C GLY A 28 -4.29 2.83 -10.60
N VAL A 29 -4.38 1.82 -9.73
CA VAL A 29 -3.20 1.08 -9.26
C VAL A 29 -2.78 0.06 -10.31
N HIS A 30 -1.55 0.16 -10.78
CA HIS A 30 -0.97 -0.72 -11.80
C HIS A 30 -0.06 -1.80 -11.22
N GLY A 31 0.49 -1.57 -10.03
CA GLY A 31 1.36 -2.53 -9.38
C GLY A 31 1.63 -2.17 -7.93
N VAL A 32 1.77 -3.19 -7.10
CA VAL A 32 2.09 -3.04 -5.68
C VAL A 32 3.18 -4.05 -5.32
N ASN A 33 4.28 -3.55 -4.80
CA ASN A 33 5.39 -4.32 -4.29
C ASN A 33 5.52 -4.04 -2.79
N VAL A 34 5.50 -5.09 -1.97
CA VAL A 34 5.63 -4.99 -0.52
C VAL A 34 6.95 -5.62 -0.13
N ASP A 35 7.71 -4.91 0.68
CA ASP A 35 9.05 -5.27 1.10
C ASP A 35 9.06 -5.41 2.62
N LEU A 36 8.70 -6.61 3.10
CA LEU A 36 8.59 -6.92 4.54
C LEU A 36 9.92 -6.75 5.28
N THR A 37 11.05 -6.93 4.59
CA THR A 37 12.37 -6.77 5.20
C THR A 37 12.66 -5.32 5.56
N SER A 38 12.23 -4.37 4.72
CA SER A 38 12.41 -2.95 4.94
C SER A 38 11.18 -2.23 5.51
N GLY A 39 10.02 -2.90 5.57
CA GLY A 39 8.75 -2.32 6.01
C GLY A 39 8.15 -1.35 4.99
N LYS A 40 8.54 -1.45 3.72
CA LYS A 40 8.18 -0.51 2.65
C LYS A 40 7.18 -1.11 1.68
N VAL A 41 6.34 -0.27 1.09
CA VAL A 41 5.34 -0.63 0.10
C VAL A 41 5.47 0.34 -1.07
N ASP A 42 5.96 -0.17 -2.19
CA ASP A 42 6.06 0.56 -3.44
C ASP A 42 4.80 0.35 -4.27
N VAL A 43 4.10 1.43 -4.55
CA VAL A 43 2.87 1.45 -5.33
C VAL A 43 3.12 2.17 -6.64
N THR A 44 2.85 1.51 -7.75
CA THR A 44 2.78 2.10 -9.07
C THR A 44 1.32 2.41 -9.38
N PHE A 45 1.02 3.69 -9.59
CA PHE A 45 -0.35 4.16 -9.76
C PHE A 45 -0.45 5.36 -10.70
N ASP A 46 -1.68 5.67 -11.09
CA ASP A 46 -2.02 6.84 -11.89
C ASP A 46 -2.72 7.89 -11.01
N GLU A 47 -2.07 9.05 -10.84
CA GLU A 47 -2.55 10.12 -9.94
C GLU A 47 -3.85 10.76 -10.42
N ALA A 48 -4.23 10.53 -11.69
CA ALA A 48 -5.51 10.96 -12.23
C ALA A 48 -6.69 10.19 -11.62
N TYR A 49 -6.46 8.98 -11.10
CA TYR A 49 -7.50 8.08 -10.59
C TYR A 49 -7.38 7.81 -9.09
N VAL A 50 -6.14 7.72 -8.57
CA VAL A 50 -5.90 7.41 -7.15
C VAL A 50 -4.83 8.32 -6.56
N THR A 51 -5.07 8.78 -5.34
CA THR A 51 -4.15 9.67 -4.62
C THR A 51 -3.50 8.97 -3.44
N LYS A 52 -2.41 9.56 -2.94
CA LYS A 52 -1.72 9.10 -1.73
C LYS A 52 -2.67 8.96 -0.53
N SER A 53 -3.65 9.85 -0.37
CA SER A 53 -4.63 9.77 0.72
C SER A 53 -5.49 8.52 0.61
N MET A 54 -6.03 8.23 -0.57
CA MET A 54 -6.87 7.05 -0.80
C MET A 54 -6.10 5.74 -0.53
N MET A 55 -4.82 5.69 -0.92
CA MET A 55 -3.96 4.54 -0.61
C MET A 55 -3.75 4.38 0.89
N LYS A 56 -3.54 5.48 1.62
CA LYS A 56 -3.41 5.42 3.08
C LYS A 56 -4.69 4.92 3.73
N GLU A 57 -5.84 5.48 3.34
CA GLU A 57 -7.15 5.06 3.85
C GLU A 57 -7.42 3.57 3.58
N ALA A 58 -7.03 3.06 2.40
CA ALA A 58 -7.15 1.64 2.09
C ALA A 58 -6.29 0.75 3.00
N ILE A 59 -5.08 1.20 3.35
CA ILE A 59 -4.18 0.51 4.29
C ILE A 59 -4.72 0.58 5.73
N GLU A 60 -5.22 1.75 6.15
CA GLU A 60 -5.85 1.97 7.45
C GLU A 60 -7.11 1.11 7.63
N ALA A 61 -7.90 0.92 6.57
CA ALA A 61 -9.06 0.04 6.56
C ALA A 61 -8.69 -1.44 6.78
N GLN A 62 -7.45 -1.85 6.46
CA GLN A 62 -6.93 -3.17 6.78
C GLN A 62 -6.39 -3.27 8.22
N GLY A 63 -6.38 -2.17 8.98
CA GLY A 63 -5.89 -2.11 10.34
C GLY A 63 -4.39 -1.84 10.47
N TYR A 64 -3.75 -1.28 9.44
CA TYR A 64 -2.33 -0.89 9.47
C TYR A 64 -2.17 0.62 9.38
N GLU A 65 -1.13 1.16 10.00
CA GLU A 65 -0.82 2.59 9.93
C GLU A 65 0.32 2.84 8.93
N PRO A 66 0.03 3.42 7.75
CA PRO A 66 1.05 3.86 6.81
C PRO A 66 1.72 5.15 7.32
N VAL A 67 3.03 5.09 7.50
CA VAL A 67 3.89 6.21 7.86
C VAL A 67 4.52 6.81 6.60
N GLY A 68 4.49 8.14 6.48
CA GLY A 68 5.16 8.89 5.40
C GLY A 68 4.29 9.81 4.56
#